data_AF-A0A0N8PR50-F1
#
_entry.id   AF-A0A0N8PR50-F1
#
_cell.length_a   1.000
_cell.length_b   1.000
_cell.length_c   1.000
_cell.angle_alpha   90.00
_cell.angle_beta   90.00
_cell.angle_gamma   90.00
#
_symmetry.space_group_name_H-M   'P 1'
#
loop_
_entity.id
_entity.type
_entity.pdbx_description
1 polymer ?
#
loop_
_entity_poly.entity_id
_entity_poly.type
_entity_poly.pdbx_seq_one_letter_code
_entity_poly.pdbx_strand_id
1 'polypeptide(L)'
;MKQWVQRAVVALIVVILTSLGGFVAWAETAAGPQPAAQAALQSTAQVAVTQEPWLVFEPAGQQPSTGLIFYPGGRVRAEAYAAPAQQIAAQGFLVVIVPMPLNLAVLAPDRADAVLAAYPGIRHWVIGGH
;
A
#
# COMPACT_ATOMS: atom_id res chain seq x y z
N MET A 1 34.97 -32.04 4.62
CA MET A 1 34.87 -30.95 3.63
C MET A 1 36.18 -30.18 3.60
N LYS A 2 36.70 -29.84 2.42
CA LYS A 2 37.99 -29.14 2.30
C LYS A 2 37.81 -27.69 2.76
N GLN A 3 38.72 -27.15 3.59
CA GLN A 3 38.53 -25.86 4.29
C GLN A 3 38.22 -24.66 3.37
N TRP A 4 38.64 -24.70 2.10
CA TRP A 4 38.29 -23.67 1.11
C TRP A 4 36.80 -23.68 0.73
N VAL A 5 36.15 -24.86 0.72
CA VAL A 5 34.71 -24.98 0.43
C VAL A 5 33.91 -24.33 1.55
N GLN A 6 34.28 -24.58 2.81
CA GLN A 6 33.62 -23.97 3.97
C GLN A 6 33.75 -22.44 3.95
N ARG A 7 34.95 -21.93 3.65
CA ARG A 7 35.18 -20.47 3.52
C ARG A 7 34.37 -19.87 2.37
N ALA A 8 34.31 -20.54 1.22
CA ALA A 8 33.52 -20.09 0.08
C ALA A 8 32.01 -20.04 0.40
N VAL A 9 31.49 -21.06 1.08
CA VAL A 9 30.08 -21.09 1.52
C VAL A 9 29.78 -19.96 2.51
N VAL A 10 30.65 -19.75 3.51
CA VAL A 10 30.47 -18.66 4.48
C VAL A 10 30.51 -17.30 3.77
N ALA A 11 31.46 -17.08 2.85
CA ALA A 11 31.55 -15.84 2.09
C ALA A 11 30.28 -15.60 1.25
N LEU A 12 29.76 -16.64 0.57
CA LEU A 12 28.53 -16.55 -0.20
C LEU A 12 27.33 -16.20 0.68
N ILE A 13 27.19 -16.82 1.85
CA ILE A 13 26.11 -16.51 2.81
C ILE A 13 26.20 -15.04 3.25
N VAL A 14 27.40 -14.56 3.58
CA VAL A 14 27.59 -13.14 3.96
C VAL A 14 27.18 -12.20 2.83
N VAL A 15 27.55 -12.49 1.58
CA VAL A 15 27.15 -11.70 0.42
C VAL A 15 25.63 -11.69 0.24
N ILE A 16 24.97 -12.85 0.39
CA ILE A 16 23.51 -12.93 0.26
C ILE A 16 22.82 -12.12 1.36
N LEU A 17 23.23 -12.29 2.62
CA LEU A 17 22.62 -11.59 3.76
C LEU A 17 22.80 -10.07 3.67
N THR A 18 23.99 -9.61 3.29
CA THR A 18 24.26 -8.18 3.09
C THR A 18 23.47 -7.60 1.92
N SER A 19 23.37 -8.33 0.81
CA SER A 19 22.58 -7.92 -0.35
C SER A 19 21.09 -7.84 -0.02
N LEU A 20 20.55 -8.84 0.68
CA LEU A 20 19.14 -8.87 1.09
C LEU A 20 18.84 -7.74 2.09
N GLY A 21 19.71 -7.53 3.08
CA GLY A 21 19.57 -6.43 4.03
C GLY A 21 19.62 -5.06 3.34
N GLY A 22 20.54 -4.88 2.39
CA GLY A 22 20.61 -3.66 1.57
C GLY A 22 19.35 -3.44 0.72
N PHE A 23 18.81 -4.50 0.12
CA PHE A 23 17.57 -4.43 -0.65
C PHE A 23 16.37 -4.04 0.22
N VAL A 24 16.20 -4.67 1.38
CA VAL A 24 15.10 -4.35 2.31
C VAL A 24 15.21 -2.91 2.80
N ALA A 25 16.40 -2.46 3.22
CA ALA A 25 16.62 -1.08 3.64
C ALA A 25 16.32 -0.07 2.51
N TRP A 26 16.71 -0.39 1.28
CA TRP A 26 16.39 0.43 0.12
C TRP A 26 14.88 0.49 -0.17
N ALA A 27 14.17 -0.62 -0.05
CA ALA A 27 12.74 -0.69 -0.33
C ALA A 27 11.87 -0.02 0.77
N GLU A 28 12.28 -0.12 2.04
CA GLU A 28 11.61 0.50 3.18
C GLU A 28 11.88 2.00 3.32
N THR A 29 12.97 2.52 2.74
CA THR A 29 13.23 3.97 2.63
C THR A 29 12.43 4.61 1.48
N ALA A 30 11.12 4.36 1.49
CA ALA A 30 10.16 4.88 0.53
C ALA A 30 9.84 6.36 0.76
N ALA A 31 9.43 7.05 -0.30
CA ALA A 31 8.95 8.42 -0.23
C ALA A 31 7.71 8.50 0.68
N GLY A 32 7.78 9.35 1.71
CA GLY A 32 6.70 9.55 2.66
C GLY A 32 5.62 10.54 2.20
N PRO A 33 4.50 10.65 2.93
CA PRO A 33 3.46 11.61 2.66
C PRO A 33 3.96 13.04 2.88
N GLN A 34 3.52 13.93 2.01
CA GLN A 34 3.60 15.37 2.26
C GLN A 34 2.57 15.78 3.34
N PRO A 35 2.69 16.97 3.95
CA PRO A 35 1.78 17.40 5.03
C PRO A 35 0.29 17.34 4.65
N ALA A 36 -0.06 17.66 3.41
CA ALA A 36 -1.44 17.57 2.93
C ALA A 36 -1.98 16.12 2.94
N ALA A 37 -1.15 15.16 2.55
CA ALA A 37 -1.51 13.74 2.59
C ALA A 37 -1.61 13.25 4.03
N GLN A 38 -0.72 13.70 4.93
CA GLN A 38 -0.82 13.39 6.35
C GLN A 38 -2.12 13.91 6.98
N ALA A 39 -2.54 15.13 6.64
CA ALA A 39 -3.80 15.70 7.09
C ALA A 39 -5.02 14.92 6.56
N ALA A 40 -4.94 14.44 5.32
CA ALA A 40 -6.01 13.67 4.69
C ALA A 40 -6.25 12.28 5.32
N LEU A 41 -5.34 11.79 6.16
CA LEU A 41 -5.55 10.56 6.95
C LEU A 41 -6.55 10.73 8.10
N GLN A 42 -6.98 11.96 8.38
CA GLN A 42 -7.99 12.26 9.40
C GLN A 42 -9.39 12.27 8.78
N SER A 43 -10.34 11.65 9.48
CA SER A 43 -11.75 11.73 9.12
C SER A 43 -12.27 13.17 9.16
N THR A 44 -13.18 13.49 8.26
CA THR A 44 -13.87 14.77 8.16
C THR A 44 -15.39 14.55 8.25
N ALA A 45 -16.19 15.62 8.13
CA ALA A 45 -17.64 15.51 8.07
C ALA A 45 -18.12 14.81 6.78
N GLN A 46 -17.30 14.80 5.73
CA GLN A 46 -17.64 14.25 4.41
C GLN A 46 -17.02 12.88 4.15
N VAL A 47 -15.91 12.54 4.84
CA VAL A 47 -15.18 11.29 4.59
C VAL A 47 -14.75 10.66 5.91
N ALA A 48 -15.16 9.41 6.12
CA ALA A 48 -14.64 8.57 7.18
C ALA A 48 -13.35 7.88 6.71
N VAL A 49 -12.29 7.99 7.50
CA VAL A 49 -10.99 7.37 7.22
C VAL A 49 -10.73 6.26 8.24
N THR A 50 -10.46 5.06 7.75
CA THR A 50 -10.01 3.93 8.58
C THR A 50 -8.59 3.55 8.16
N GLN A 51 -7.71 3.40 9.13
CA GLN A 51 -6.33 2.98 8.93
C GLN A 51 -6.22 1.56 9.49
N GLU A 52 -5.79 0.63 8.66
CA GLU A 52 -5.65 -0.82 8.88
C GLU A 52 -6.94 -1.65 8.63
N PRO A 53 -6.82 -2.81 7.94
CA PRO A 53 -5.61 -3.34 7.30
C PRO A 53 -5.22 -2.55 6.02
N TRP A 54 -6.09 -1.65 5.57
CA TRP A 54 -5.88 -0.75 4.43
C TRP A 54 -6.09 0.70 4.85
N LEU A 55 -5.77 1.65 3.98
CA LEU A 55 -6.24 3.03 4.16
C LEU A 55 -7.54 3.16 3.39
N VAL A 56 -8.64 3.17 4.12
CA VAL A 56 -10.01 3.20 3.59
C VAL A 56 -10.56 4.60 3.75
N PHE A 57 -11.12 5.15 2.67
CA PHE A 57 -11.79 6.45 2.62
C PHE A 57 -13.21 6.22 2.14
N GLU A 58 -14.17 6.39 3.05
CA GLU A 58 -15.60 6.16 2.77
C GLU A 58 -16.36 7.49 2.81
N PRO A 59 -17.27 7.76 1.85
CA PRO A 59 -18.12 8.94 1.93
C PRO A 59 -19.06 8.86 3.14
N ALA A 60 -19.06 9.89 3.97
CA ALA A 60 -19.95 9.96 5.12
C ALA A 60 -21.40 10.19 4.68
N GLY A 61 -22.34 9.48 5.32
CA GLY A 61 -23.79 9.70 5.14
C GLY A 61 -24.39 9.10 3.86
N GLN A 62 -23.62 8.33 3.08
CA GLN A 62 -24.14 7.61 1.91
C GLN A 62 -23.43 6.26 1.75
N GLN A 63 -24.14 5.30 1.15
CA GLN A 63 -23.55 4.00 0.80
C GLN A 63 -23.02 4.06 -0.64
N PRO A 64 -21.70 3.99 -0.85
CA PRO A 64 -21.13 4.00 -2.20
C PRO A 64 -21.52 2.71 -2.94
N SER A 65 -21.76 2.82 -4.25
CA SER A 65 -21.99 1.66 -5.14
C SER A 65 -20.79 1.37 -6.04
N THR A 66 -19.83 2.30 -6.10
CA THR A 66 -18.61 2.21 -6.92
C THR A 66 -17.40 2.42 -6.03
N GLY A 67 -16.37 1.60 -6.23
CA GLY A 67 -15.14 1.61 -5.45
C GLY A 67 -13.89 1.69 -6.33
N LEU A 68 -12.85 2.34 -5.78
CA LEU A 68 -11.50 2.39 -6.33
C LEU A 68 -10.54 1.66 -5.37
N ILE A 69 -9.87 0.64 -5.87
CA ILE A 69 -8.71 0.04 -5.21
C ILE A 69 -7.47 0.70 -5.80
N PHE A 70 -6.65 1.32 -4.95
CA PHE A 70 -5.46 2.04 -5.36
C PHE A 70 -4.18 1.32 -4.92
N TYR A 71 -3.33 1.00 -5.89
CA TYR A 71 -2.01 0.40 -5.67
C TYR A 71 -0.95 1.52 -5.67
N PRO A 72 -0.27 1.74 -4.53
CA PRO A 72 0.81 2.71 -4.45
C PRO A 72 1.93 2.44 -5.46
N GLY A 73 2.55 3.51 -5.94
CA GLY A 73 3.74 3.42 -6.79
C GLY A 73 4.92 2.78 -6.05
N GLY A 74 5.87 2.23 -6.82
CA GLY A 74 7.06 1.60 -6.27
C GLY A 74 7.88 2.55 -5.39
N ARG A 75 8.19 2.13 -4.16
CA ARG A 75 8.91 2.92 -3.15
C ARG A 75 8.21 4.22 -2.78
N VAL A 76 6.87 4.23 -2.78
CA VAL A 76 6.05 5.31 -2.24
C VAL A 76 5.15 4.74 -1.14
N ARG A 77 5.14 5.39 0.03
CA ARG A 77 4.26 4.98 1.15
C ARG A 77 2.80 5.19 0.78
N ALA A 78 1.93 4.26 1.19
CA ALA A 78 0.50 4.28 0.87
C ALA A 78 -0.17 5.61 1.29
N GLU A 79 0.25 6.13 2.44
CA GLU A 79 -0.21 7.39 3.02
C GLU A 79 0.00 8.59 2.11
N ALA A 80 0.98 8.55 1.20
CA ALA A 80 1.23 9.65 0.25
C ALA A 80 0.06 9.90 -0.70
N TYR A 81 -0.81 8.90 -0.88
CA TYR A 81 -2.00 8.98 -1.73
C TYR A 81 -3.28 9.34 -0.95
N ALA A 82 -3.18 9.62 0.36
CA ALA A 82 -4.35 9.92 1.18
C ALA A 82 -5.12 11.18 0.72
N ALA A 83 -4.42 12.23 0.28
CA ALA A 83 -5.06 13.45 -0.21
C ALA A 83 -5.97 13.22 -1.43
N PRO A 84 -5.48 12.64 -2.55
CA PRO A 84 -6.36 12.33 -3.67
C PRO A 84 -7.44 11.29 -3.32
N ALA A 85 -7.14 10.30 -2.47
CA ALA A 85 -8.14 9.33 -2.04
C ALA A 85 -9.29 9.98 -1.26
N GLN A 86 -9.00 10.89 -0.34
CA GLN A 86 -10.02 11.64 0.38
C GLN A 86 -10.85 12.53 -0.58
N GLN A 87 -10.23 13.17 -1.57
CA GLN A 87 -10.94 13.99 -2.56
C GLN A 87 -11.88 13.17 -3.45
N ILE A 88 -11.48 11.96 -3.83
CA ILE A 88 -12.33 11.03 -4.59
C ILE A 88 -13.47 10.51 -3.69
N ALA A 89 -13.16 10.16 -2.44
CA ALA A 89 -14.17 9.69 -1.50
C ALA A 89 -15.24 10.76 -1.21
N ALA A 90 -14.84 12.02 -1.10
CA ALA A 90 -15.77 13.14 -0.93
C ALA A 90 -16.77 13.30 -2.11
N GLN A 91 -16.48 12.71 -3.27
CA GLN A 91 -17.39 12.68 -4.44
C GLN A 91 -18.34 11.47 -4.43
N GLY A 92 -18.26 10.60 -3.42
CA GLY A 92 -19.19 9.49 -3.22
C GLY A 92 -18.69 8.11 -3.64
N PHE A 93 -17.38 7.96 -3.81
CA PHE A 93 -16.76 6.67 -4.11
C PHE A 93 -16.11 6.07 -2.87
N LEU A 94 -16.13 4.75 -2.74
CA LEU A 94 -15.24 4.08 -1.79
C LEU A 94 -13.81 4.14 -2.36
N VAL A 95 -12.81 4.54 -1.58
CA VAL A 95 -11.41 4.44 -2.00
C VAL A 95 -10.63 3.62 -0.98
N VAL A 96 -9.95 2.58 -1.46
CA VAL A 96 -9.11 1.71 -0.62
C VAL A 96 -7.69 1.73 -1.17
N ILE A 97 -6.78 2.40 -0.47
CA ILE A 97 -5.36 2.32 -0.77
C ILE A 97 -4.80 1.08 -0.07
N VAL A 98 -4.15 0.21 -0.84
CA VAL A 98 -3.64 -1.07 -0.35
C VAL A 98 -2.14 -0.95 -0.07
N PRO A 99 -1.70 -1.01 1.21
CA PRO A 99 -0.27 -1.05 1.52
C PRO A 99 0.39 -2.30 0.92
N MET A 100 1.52 -2.10 0.26
CA MET A 100 2.25 -3.15 -0.45
C MET A 100 3.48 -3.61 0.33
N PRO A 101 3.83 -4.90 0.29
CA PRO A 101 5.08 -5.38 0.88
C PRO A 101 6.27 -4.61 0.32
N LEU A 102 7.15 -4.12 1.22
CA LEU A 102 8.33 -3.35 0.83
C LEU A 102 8.03 -2.14 -0.08
N ASN A 103 6.81 -1.60 -0.03
CA ASN A 103 6.32 -0.54 -0.92
C ASN A 103 6.41 -0.90 -2.43
N LEU A 104 6.24 -2.18 -2.78
CA LEU A 104 6.35 -2.68 -4.16
C LEU A 104 5.13 -3.52 -4.54
N ALA A 105 4.24 -2.97 -5.38
CA ALA A 105 3.01 -3.65 -5.82
C ALA A 105 3.27 -4.98 -6.55
N VAL A 106 4.42 -5.11 -7.24
CA VAL A 106 4.83 -6.35 -7.91
C VAL A 106 4.98 -7.56 -6.97
N LEU A 107 5.15 -7.33 -5.67
CA LEU A 107 5.28 -8.39 -4.67
C LEU A 107 3.92 -8.93 -4.19
N ALA A 108 2.82 -8.27 -4.53
CA ALA A 108 1.49 -8.67 -4.07
C ALA A 108 0.37 -8.23 -5.05
N PRO A 109 0.41 -8.70 -6.31
CA PRO A 109 -0.53 -8.28 -7.35
C PRO A 109 -2.00 -8.62 -7.05
N ASP A 110 -2.25 -9.66 -6.25
CA ASP A 110 -3.60 -10.17 -5.96
C ASP A 110 -4.22 -9.57 -4.67
N ARG A 111 -3.57 -8.58 -4.04
CA ARG A 111 -4.06 -7.98 -2.79
C ARG A 111 -5.44 -7.33 -2.89
N ALA A 112 -5.90 -7.02 -4.10
CA ALA A 112 -7.23 -6.48 -4.35
C ALA A 112 -8.32 -7.48 -3.96
N ASP A 113 -8.08 -8.78 -4.07
CA ASP A 113 -9.07 -9.83 -3.80
C ASP A 113 -9.61 -9.74 -2.36
N ALA A 114 -8.73 -9.45 -1.40
CA ALA A 114 -9.12 -9.29 -0.01
C ALA A 114 -10.03 -8.05 0.18
N VAL A 115 -9.79 -6.97 -0.56
CA VAL A 115 -10.65 -5.77 -0.54
C VAL A 115 -12.01 -6.07 -1.16
N LEU A 116 -12.03 -6.71 -2.33
CA LEU A 116 -13.27 -7.10 -3.01
C LEU A 116 -14.14 -7.98 -2.11
N ALA A 117 -13.53 -8.93 -1.41
CA ALA A 117 -14.24 -9.81 -0.47
C ALA A 117 -14.77 -9.07 0.77
N ALA A 118 -14.06 -8.06 1.27
CA ALA A 118 -14.47 -7.28 2.44
C ALA A 118 -15.63 -6.31 2.14
N TYR A 119 -15.82 -5.93 0.87
CA TYR A 119 -16.80 -4.92 0.45
C TYR A 119 -17.81 -5.47 -0.58
N PRO A 120 -18.60 -6.51 -0.24
CA PRO A 120 -19.54 -7.15 -1.18
C PRO A 120 -20.70 -6.24 -1.62
N GLY A 121 -20.91 -5.10 -0.95
CA GLY A 121 -21.95 -4.12 -1.30
C GLY A 121 -21.59 -3.22 -2.49
N ILE A 122 -20.31 -3.17 -2.89
CA ILE A 122 -19.84 -2.38 -4.03
C ILE A 122 -20.13 -3.13 -5.33
N ARG A 123 -20.81 -2.48 -6.28
CA ARG A 123 -21.25 -3.08 -7.54
C ARG A 123 -20.26 -2.91 -8.68
N HIS A 124 -19.51 -1.83 -8.66
CA HIS A 124 -18.55 -1.48 -9.70
C HIS A 124 -17.19 -1.22 -9.09
N TRP A 125 -16.16 -1.85 -9.62
CA TRP A 125 -14.79 -1.72 -9.15
C TRP A 125 -13.89 -1.22 -10.26
N VAL A 126 -13.01 -0.30 -9.90
CA VAL A 126 -11.84 0.09 -10.68
C VAL A 126 -10.62 -0.21 -9.84
N ILE A 127 -9.61 -0.81 -10.45
CA ILE A 127 -8.28 -0.99 -9.85
C ILE A 127 -7.34 -0.07 -10.63
N GLY A 128 -6.59 0.75 -9.91
CA GLY A 128 -5.63 1.68 -10.50
C GLY A 128 -4.39 1.83 -9.63
N GLY A 129 -3.41 2.54 -10.16
CA GLY A 129 -2.16 2.81 -9.45
C GLY A 129 -1.40 3.95 -10.11
N HIS A 130 -0.19 4.21 -9.62
CA HIS A 130 0.73 5.19 -10.19
C HIS A 130 1.57 4.61 -11.33
#